data_AF-K9XN86-F1
#
_entry.id   AF-K9XN86-F1
#
_cell.length_a   1.000
_cell.length_b   1.000
_cell.length_c   1.000
_cell.angle_alpha   90.00
_cell.angle_beta   90.00
_cell.angle_gamma   90.00
#
_symmetry.space_group_name_H-M   'P 1'
#
loop_
_entity.id
_entity.type
_entity.pdbx_description
1 polymer ?
#
loop_
_entity_poly.entity_id
_entity_poly.type
_entity_poly.pdbx_seq_one_letter_code
_entity_poly.pdbx_strand_id
1 'polypeptide(L)'
;MQREFASRDELVAYLREQFPEAARDNHISQIVGGRKAAETALEKVDAAQYTKSRNFLTGAVTKLSPYIRYGVLSLAEIRDYVLQKVKHQDEATKLINELGWRDYWQRLYVKLGNGIWEDQEPYKTGYKVEEYQQELPEDIAHGTSKRVCIDSFSRDLREIGYLHNHMRMWLAAYIVHWRRVRWQTGAKWFLEHLLDGDPASNNMSWQWVASTFSHKPYYFNRENLERYTEGVYCRQCPLYGSCDFEGSYEELEQRLFPKGEFSNNRGSQSWQRGKKGRRVRS
;
A
#
# COMPACT_ATOMS: atom_id res chain seq x y z
N MET A 1 -12.40 30.85 -11.21
CA MET A 1 -11.39 29.82 -11.53
C MET A 1 -11.78 29.20 -12.84
N GLN A 2 -10.86 29.16 -13.81
CA GLN A 2 -11.06 28.53 -15.12
C GLN A 2 -11.34 27.03 -14.93
N ARG A 3 -12.33 26.50 -15.65
CA ARG A 3 -12.79 25.11 -15.50
C ARG A 3 -12.57 24.26 -16.74
N GLU A 4 -12.32 24.89 -17.88
CA GLU A 4 -12.09 24.24 -19.16
C GLU A 4 -10.70 24.61 -19.68
N PHE A 5 -9.99 23.61 -20.18
CA PHE A 5 -8.63 23.72 -20.68
C PHE A 5 -8.56 22.90 -21.97
N ALA A 6 -7.91 23.42 -23.00
CA ALA A 6 -7.75 22.76 -24.28
C ALA A 6 -6.83 21.54 -24.19
N SER A 7 -5.91 21.54 -23.22
CA SER A 7 -5.01 20.42 -22.97
C SER A 7 -4.68 20.25 -21.48
N ARG A 8 -4.09 19.08 -21.16
CA ARG A 8 -3.55 18.82 -19.83
C ARG A 8 -2.39 19.77 -19.49
N ASP A 9 -1.56 20.11 -20.47
CA ASP A 9 -0.41 21.00 -20.27
C ASP A 9 -0.86 22.42 -19.94
N GLU A 10 -1.95 22.88 -20.55
CA GLU A 10 -2.56 24.17 -20.21
C GLU A 10 -3.10 24.18 -18.77
N LEU A 11 -3.83 23.13 -18.36
CA LEU A 11 -4.29 22.99 -16.98
C LEU A 11 -3.12 23.01 -16.00
N VAL A 12 -2.03 22.30 -16.31
CA VAL A 12 -0.83 22.26 -15.47
C VAL A 12 -0.19 23.65 -15.36
N ALA A 13 -0.02 24.36 -16.48
CA ALA A 13 0.55 25.70 -16.49
C ALA A 13 -0.31 26.67 -15.67
N TYR A 14 -1.63 26.62 -15.84
CA TYR A 14 -2.58 27.40 -15.05
C TYR A 14 -2.47 27.09 -13.56
N LEU A 15 -2.45 25.81 -13.16
CA LEU A 15 -2.33 25.44 -11.75
C LEU A 15 -0.99 25.90 -11.14
N ARG A 16 0.11 25.85 -11.89
CA ARG A 16 1.41 26.37 -11.42
C ARG A 16 1.37 27.87 -11.20
N GLU A 17 0.72 28.61 -12.08
CA GLU A 17 0.55 30.06 -11.95
C GLU A 17 -0.34 30.42 -10.76
N GLN A 18 -1.47 29.71 -10.58
CA GLN A 18 -2.43 30.01 -9.51
C GLN A 18 -1.98 29.51 -8.13
N PHE A 19 -1.19 28.44 -8.09
CA PHE A 19 -0.76 27.78 -6.85
C PHE A 19 0.75 27.48 -6.84
N PRO A 20 1.61 28.52 -6.92
CA PRO A 20 3.06 28.34 -7.01
C PRO A 20 3.63 27.58 -5.81
N GLU A 21 3.09 27.81 -4.61
CA GLU A 21 3.50 27.14 -3.37
C GLU A 21 3.10 25.65 -3.29
N ALA A 22 2.09 25.22 -4.07
CA ALA A 22 1.65 23.83 -4.14
C ALA A 22 2.36 23.05 -5.25
N ALA A 23 2.84 23.74 -6.29
CA ALA A 23 3.58 23.17 -7.41
C ALA A 23 5.07 22.93 -7.08
N ARG A 24 5.36 22.32 -5.93
CA ARG A 24 6.73 22.11 -5.43
C ARG A 24 7.50 21.05 -6.21
N ASP A 25 6.79 20.13 -6.85
CA ASP A 25 7.37 19.06 -7.66
C ASP A 25 7.04 19.26 -9.14
N ASN A 26 8.03 19.00 -10.00
CA ASN A 26 7.88 19.03 -11.45
C ASN A 26 7.30 17.74 -12.01
N HIS A 27 7.28 16.65 -11.24
CA HIS A 27 6.70 15.39 -11.66
C HIS A 27 5.17 15.46 -11.70
N ILE A 28 4.62 15.09 -12.85
CA ILE A 28 3.18 15.05 -13.07
C ILE A 28 2.81 13.60 -13.31
N SER A 29 1.99 13.05 -12.42
CA SER A 29 1.55 11.65 -12.52
C SER A 29 0.93 11.34 -13.88
N GLN A 30 1.21 10.17 -14.42
CA GLN A 30 0.55 9.72 -15.66
C GLN A 30 -0.95 9.43 -15.46
N ILE A 31 -1.42 9.29 -14.21
CA ILE A 31 -2.84 9.06 -13.91
C ILE A 31 -3.62 10.34 -14.22
N VAL A 32 -4.60 10.22 -15.11
CA VAL A 32 -5.48 11.32 -15.53
C VAL A 32 -6.74 11.31 -14.68
N GLY A 33 -7.09 12.45 -14.09
CA GLY A 33 -8.32 12.59 -13.31
C GLY A 33 -9.60 12.74 -14.15
N GLY A 34 -10.74 12.81 -13.47
CA GLY A 34 -12.04 13.08 -14.09
C GLY A 34 -12.82 11.84 -14.50
N ARG A 35 -14.13 12.05 -14.75
CA ARG A 35 -15.12 10.99 -14.94
C ARG A 35 -14.80 10.07 -16.12
N LYS A 36 -14.49 10.64 -17.28
CA LYS A 36 -14.18 9.89 -18.50
C LYS A 36 -12.98 8.94 -18.30
N ALA A 37 -11.90 9.43 -17.67
CA ALA A 37 -10.73 8.59 -17.37
C ALA A 37 -11.06 7.47 -16.37
N ALA A 38 -11.93 7.77 -15.38
CA ALA A 38 -12.39 6.79 -14.41
C ALA A 38 -13.22 5.66 -15.06
N GLU A 39 -14.12 6.00 -15.99
CA GLU A 39 -14.92 5.02 -16.75
C GLU A 39 -14.03 4.15 -17.64
N THR A 40 -13.08 4.74 -18.37
CA THR A 40 -12.09 3.97 -19.14
C THR A 40 -11.24 3.04 -18.27
N ALA A 41 -10.93 3.45 -17.03
CA ALA A 41 -10.24 2.58 -16.08
C ALA A 41 -11.14 1.45 -15.57
N LEU A 42 -12.42 1.75 -15.28
CA LEU A 42 -13.42 0.78 -14.83
C LEU A 42 -13.69 -0.29 -15.91
N GLU A 43 -13.73 0.10 -17.18
CA GLU A 43 -13.90 -0.81 -18.32
C GLU A 43 -12.78 -1.87 -18.42
N LYS A 44 -11.57 -1.55 -17.97
CA LYS A 44 -10.42 -2.45 -17.97
C LYS A 44 -10.38 -3.41 -16.77
N VAL A 45 -11.31 -3.28 -15.81
CA VAL A 45 -11.33 -4.12 -14.63
C VAL A 45 -11.72 -5.55 -15.00
N ASP A 46 -10.81 -6.49 -14.75
CA ASP A 46 -11.05 -7.92 -14.81
C ASP A 46 -11.01 -8.52 -13.40
N ALA A 47 -12.19 -8.75 -12.81
CA ALA A 47 -12.30 -9.25 -11.45
C ALA A 47 -11.85 -10.71 -11.30
N ALA A 48 -12.03 -11.54 -12.33
CA ALA A 48 -11.60 -12.93 -12.32
C ALA A 48 -10.07 -13.03 -12.30
N GLN A 49 -9.38 -12.22 -13.11
CA GLN A 49 -7.93 -12.14 -13.10
C GLN A 49 -7.39 -11.44 -11.85
N TYR A 50 -8.08 -10.42 -11.34
CA TYR A 50 -7.76 -9.79 -10.06
C TYR A 50 -7.68 -10.83 -8.93
N THR A 51 -8.71 -11.68 -8.80
CA THR A 51 -8.76 -12.74 -7.79
C THR A 51 -7.56 -13.69 -7.86
N LYS A 52 -7.05 -13.97 -9.07
CA LYS A 52 -5.93 -14.90 -9.27
C LYS A 52 -4.55 -14.27 -9.07
N SER A 53 -4.40 -12.98 -9.39
CA SER A 53 -3.08 -12.39 -9.64
C SER A 53 -2.76 -11.11 -8.86
N ARG A 54 -3.71 -10.47 -8.16
CA ARG A 54 -3.53 -9.17 -7.46
C ARG A 54 -2.34 -9.03 -6.51
N ASN A 55 -1.71 -10.14 -6.12
CA ASN A 55 -0.58 -10.12 -5.20
C ASN A 55 0.77 -9.96 -5.94
N PHE A 56 0.81 -10.24 -7.25
CA PHE A 56 1.99 -10.03 -8.08
C PHE A 56 1.97 -8.60 -8.63
N LEU A 57 3.12 -7.93 -8.68
CA LEU A 57 3.20 -6.56 -9.20
C LEU A 57 2.78 -6.46 -10.68
N THR A 58 3.00 -7.52 -11.44
CA THR A 58 2.57 -7.68 -12.84
C THR A 58 1.13 -8.18 -12.97
N GLY A 59 0.46 -8.48 -11.85
CA GLY A 59 -0.90 -8.99 -11.81
C GLY A 59 -1.97 -7.92 -12.05
N ALA A 60 -3.20 -8.39 -12.21
CA ALA A 60 -4.35 -7.52 -12.43
C ALA A 60 -4.71 -6.75 -11.14
N VAL A 61 -4.70 -5.42 -11.24
CA VAL A 61 -5.21 -4.47 -10.25
C VAL A 61 -6.07 -3.41 -10.94
N THR A 62 -7.05 -2.86 -10.22
CA THR A 62 -8.04 -1.95 -10.82
C THR A 62 -7.50 -0.55 -11.06
N LYS A 63 -6.54 -0.09 -10.23
CA LYS A 63 -6.04 1.29 -10.19
C LYS A 63 -7.16 2.35 -10.03
N LEU A 64 -8.30 1.96 -9.44
CA LEU A 64 -9.45 2.86 -9.26
C LEU A 64 -9.37 3.73 -8.00
N SER A 65 -8.41 3.48 -7.12
CA SER A 65 -8.35 4.13 -5.80
C SER A 65 -8.32 5.67 -5.82
N PRO A 66 -7.65 6.37 -6.77
CA PRO A 66 -7.74 7.83 -6.84
C PRO A 66 -9.15 8.30 -7.21
N TYR A 67 -9.82 7.65 -8.16
CA TYR A 67 -11.19 8.01 -8.55
C TYR A 67 -12.19 7.79 -7.41
N ILE A 68 -11.99 6.76 -6.59
CA ILE A 68 -12.80 6.54 -5.39
C ILE A 68 -12.46 7.58 -4.31
N ARG A 69 -11.19 7.95 -4.14
CA ARG A 69 -10.77 8.97 -3.15
C ARG A 69 -11.45 10.32 -3.40
N TYR A 70 -11.58 10.71 -4.66
CA TYR A 70 -12.17 11.99 -5.07
C TYR A 70 -13.68 11.90 -5.40
N GLY A 71 -14.33 10.77 -5.12
CA GLY A 71 -15.78 10.60 -5.33
C GLY A 71 -16.21 10.59 -6.79
N VAL A 72 -15.29 10.38 -7.74
CA VAL A 72 -15.58 10.30 -9.18
C VAL A 72 -16.32 8.99 -9.51
N LEU A 73 -15.98 7.92 -8.80
CA LEU A 73 -16.68 6.64 -8.80
C LEU A 73 -17.10 6.27 -7.38
N SER A 74 -18.34 5.82 -7.22
CA SER A 74 -18.80 5.26 -5.94
C SER A 74 -18.44 3.77 -5.80
N LEU A 75 -18.35 3.27 -4.56
CA LEU A 75 -18.13 1.84 -4.33
C LEU A 75 -19.27 0.96 -4.89
N ALA A 76 -20.51 1.44 -4.78
CA ALA A 76 -21.69 0.74 -5.29
C ALA A 76 -21.67 0.66 -6.82
N GLU A 77 -21.33 1.75 -7.49
CA GLU A 77 -21.18 1.80 -8.94
C GLU A 77 -20.14 0.79 -9.45
N ILE A 78 -18.97 0.72 -8.81
CA ILE A 78 -17.92 -0.25 -9.18
C ILE A 78 -18.40 -1.69 -8.95
N ARG A 79 -19.02 -1.95 -7.80
CA ARG A 79 -19.57 -3.27 -7.45
C ARG A 79 -20.58 -3.72 -8.51
N ASP A 80 -21.57 -2.89 -8.82
CA ASP A 80 -22.67 -3.22 -9.71
C ASP A 80 -22.17 -3.44 -11.14
N TYR A 81 -21.24 -2.60 -11.60
CA TYR A 81 -20.59 -2.77 -12.90
C TYR A 81 -19.84 -4.10 -13.00
N VAL A 82 -19.01 -4.42 -12.00
CA VAL A 82 -18.22 -5.66 -12.01
C VAL A 82 -19.11 -6.90 -11.95
N LEU A 83 -20.16 -6.89 -11.13
CA LEU A 83 -21.11 -8.01 -11.02
C LEU A 83 -21.87 -8.29 -12.32
N GLN A 84 -22.10 -7.28 -13.15
CA GLN A 84 -22.71 -7.46 -14.47
C GLN A 84 -21.74 -8.04 -15.52
N LYS A 85 -20.43 -7.93 -15.31
CA LYS A 85 -19.40 -8.37 -16.27
C LYS A 85 -18.89 -9.80 -16.03
N VAL A 86 -18.93 -10.26 -14.78
CA VAL A 86 -18.48 -11.62 -14.43
C VAL A 86 -19.51 -12.67 -14.83
N LYS A 87 -19.05 -13.88 -15.14
CA LYS A 87 -19.95 -15.00 -15.46
C LYS A 87 -20.58 -15.59 -14.20
N HIS A 88 -19.79 -15.64 -13.13
CA HIS A 88 -20.21 -16.12 -11.82
C HIS A 88 -19.83 -15.10 -10.75
N GLN A 89 -20.73 -14.83 -9.81
CA GLN A 89 -20.53 -13.76 -8.81
C GLN A 89 -19.35 -14.00 -7.88
N ASP A 90 -18.96 -15.26 -7.66
CA ASP A 90 -17.80 -15.63 -6.86
C ASP A 90 -16.48 -15.12 -7.46
N GLU A 91 -16.40 -14.95 -8.78
CA GLU A 91 -15.24 -14.37 -9.47
C GLU A 91 -14.93 -12.94 -8.99
N ALA A 92 -15.97 -12.18 -8.60
CA ALA A 92 -15.87 -10.82 -8.12
C ALA A 92 -15.68 -10.69 -6.61
N THR A 93 -15.84 -11.78 -5.85
CA THR A 93 -15.89 -11.74 -4.37
C THR A 93 -14.64 -11.10 -3.77
N LYS A 94 -13.46 -11.42 -4.31
CA LYS A 94 -12.20 -10.85 -3.80
C LYS A 94 -12.16 -9.34 -3.98
N LEU A 95 -12.53 -8.84 -5.16
CA LEU A 95 -12.56 -7.40 -5.42
C LEU A 95 -13.62 -6.68 -4.57
N ILE A 96 -14.81 -7.25 -4.43
CA ILE A 96 -15.88 -6.69 -3.60
C ILE A 96 -15.46 -6.62 -2.13
N ASN A 97 -14.75 -7.61 -1.61
CA ASN A 97 -14.22 -7.56 -0.25
C ASN A 97 -13.25 -6.40 -0.03
N GLU A 98 -12.46 -6.04 -1.06
CA GLU A 98 -11.51 -4.91 -0.97
C GLU A 98 -12.26 -3.56 -1.00
N LEU A 99 -13.37 -3.47 -1.75
CA LEU A 99 -14.30 -2.34 -1.64
C LEU A 99 -14.93 -2.27 -0.24
N GLY A 100 -15.27 -3.43 0.33
CA GLY A 100 -15.77 -3.56 1.70
C GLY A 100 -14.77 -3.09 2.77
N TRP A 101 -13.48 -3.40 2.60
CA TRP A 101 -12.42 -2.88 3.46
C TRP A 101 -12.36 -1.36 3.44
N ARG A 102 -12.47 -0.74 2.25
CA ARG A 102 -12.54 0.71 2.14
C ARG A 102 -13.74 1.28 2.89
N ASP A 103 -14.94 0.71 2.72
CA ASP A 103 -16.14 1.15 3.45
C ASP A 103 -15.96 1.00 4.98
N TYR A 104 -15.41 -0.11 5.43
CA TYR A 104 -15.11 -0.37 6.84
C TYR A 104 -14.17 0.70 7.43
N TRP A 105 -13.07 1.03 6.74
CA TRP A 105 -12.14 2.05 7.20
C TRP A 105 -12.79 3.42 7.29
N GLN A 106 -13.63 3.80 6.33
CA GLN A 106 -14.34 5.08 6.37
C GLN A 106 -15.28 5.16 7.59
N ARG A 107 -16.02 4.08 7.89
CA ARG A 107 -16.88 4.02 9.08
C ARG A 107 -16.07 4.12 10.37
N LEU A 108 -14.91 3.48 10.42
CA LEU A 108 -14.02 3.57 11.58
C LEU A 108 -13.49 5.00 11.73
N TYR A 109 -13.10 5.65 10.63
CA TYR A 109 -12.63 7.03 10.66
C TYR A 109 -13.69 8.01 11.16
N VAL A 110 -14.96 7.84 10.77
CA VAL A 110 -16.08 8.64 11.31
C VAL A 110 -16.19 8.51 12.84
N LYS A 111 -15.93 7.32 13.38
CA LYS A 111 -15.97 7.07 14.84
C LYS A 111 -14.76 7.63 15.57
N LEU A 112 -13.56 7.47 15.00
CA LEU A 112 -12.31 7.86 15.64
C LEU A 112 -12.02 9.38 15.50
N GLY A 113 -12.47 10.00 14.42
CA GLY A 113 -12.08 11.37 14.07
C GLY A 113 -10.56 11.53 14.06
N ASN A 114 -10.05 12.55 14.75
CA ASN A 114 -8.60 12.79 14.86
C ASN A 114 -7.86 11.68 15.62
N GLY A 115 -8.54 10.87 16.43
CA GLY A 115 -7.96 9.72 17.11
C GLY A 115 -7.42 8.64 16.16
N ILE A 116 -7.70 8.73 14.85
CA ILE A 116 -7.08 7.85 13.85
C ILE A 116 -5.55 8.01 13.75
N TRP A 117 -5.00 9.12 14.26
CA TRP A 117 -3.56 9.40 14.32
C TRP A 117 -2.89 8.82 15.57
N GLU A 118 -3.69 8.34 16.52
CA GLU A 118 -3.24 7.72 17.76
C GLU A 118 -3.10 6.21 17.58
N ASP A 119 -2.20 5.61 18.36
CA ASP A 119 -2.05 4.16 18.41
C ASP A 119 -3.34 3.56 18.99
N GLN A 120 -4.07 2.75 18.22
CA GLN A 120 -5.30 2.11 18.74
C GLN A 120 -4.99 1.04 19.79
N GLU A 121 -3.81 0.46 19.71
CA GLU A 121 -3.25 -0.50 20.65
C GLU A 121 -1.74 -0.27 20.76
N PRO A 122 -1.09 -0.67 21.87
CA PRO A 122 0.36 -0.66 21.96
C PRO A 122 1.04 -1.49 20.86
N TYR A 123 2.24 -1.09 20.46
CA TYR A 123 3.10 -1.88 19.59
C TYR A 123 3.38 -3.24 20.21
N LYS A 124 3.30 -4.30 19.41
CA LYS A 124 3.58 -5.68 19.82
C LYS A 124 5.01 -6.10 19.49
N THR A 125 5.86 -5.15 19.08
CA THR A 125 7.24 -5.38 18.64
C THR A 125 8.22 -5.61 19.78
N GLY A 126 7.82 -5.39 21.02
CA GLY A 126 8.69 -5.43 22.21
C GLY A 126 9.50 -4.14 22.44
N TYR A 127 9.33 -3.13 21.59
CA TYR A 127 9.90 -1.79 21.77
C TYR A 127 8.86 -0.83 22.33
N LYS A 128 9.33 0.16 23.07
CA LYS A 128 8.53 1.30 23.52
C LYS A 128 8.43 2.36 22.41
N VAL A 129 7.38 3.18 22.45
CA VAL A 129 7.11 4.21 21.42
C VAL A 129 8.19 5.30 21.37
N GLU A 130 8.96 5.48 22.43
CA GLU A 130 10.10 6.41 22.51
C GLU A 130 11.34 5.87 21.78
N GLU A 131 11.42 4.57 21.52
CA GLU A 131 12.50 3.94 20.75
C GLU A 131 12.33 4.12 19.24
N TYR A 132 11.19 4.70 18.81
CA TYR A 132 10.90 5.01 17.42
C TYR A 132 11.17 6.48 17.11
N GLN A 133 11.91 6.70 16.02
CA GLN A 133 12.19 8.00 15.44
C GLN A 133 10.91 8.68 14.96
N GLN A 134 10.83 10.00 15.12
CA GLN A 134 9.68 10.80 14.70
C GLN A 134 9.87 11.44 13.32
N GLU A 135 11.09 11.42 12.79
CA GLU A 135 11.43 11.96 11.48
C GLU A 135 11.69 10.85 10.47
N LEU A 136 11.34 11.10 9.21
CA LEU A 136 11.59 10.16 8.13
C LEU A 136 13.07 10.31 7.71
N PRO A 137 13.85 9.22 7.69
CA PRO A 137 15.22 9.28 7.21
C PRO A 137 15.32 9.77 5.75
N GLU A 138 16.23 10.69 5.48
CA GLU A 138 16.41 11.33 4.17
C GLU A 138 16.66 10.34 3.03
N ASP A 139 17.39 9.24 3.31
CA ASP A 139 17.67 8.21 2.32
C ASP A 139 16.40 7.47 1.86
N ILE A 140 15.37 7.39 2.72
CA ILE A 140 14.06 6.86 2.34
C ILE A 140 13.28 7.91 1.56
N ALA A 141 13.25 9.14 2.07
CA ALA A 141 12.54 10.25 1.44
C ALA A 141 13.01 10.52 0.00
N HIS A 142 14.31 10.33 -0.27
CA HIS A 142 14.92 10.57 -1.58
C HIS A 142 15.17 9.30 -2.41
N GLY A 143 14.96 8.11 -1.83
CA GLY A 143 15.19 6.84 -2.53
C GLY A 143 16.67 6.55 -2.80
N THR A 144 17.51 6.74 -1.78
CA THR A 144 18.97 6.53 -1.81
C THR A 144 19.44 5.58 -0.71
N SER A 145 18.55 4.72 -0.22
CA SER A 145 18.81 3.73 0.82
C SER A 145 19.71 2.56 0.38
N LYS A 146 20.09 2.49 -0.91
CA LYS A 146 20.89 1.42 -1.54
C LYS A 146 20.16 0.09 -1.66
N ARG A 147 18.89 0.03 -1.26
CA ARG A 147 18.01 -1.13 -1.43
C ARG A 147 17.15 -0.87 -2.65
N VAL A 148 17.50 -1.49 -3.77
CA VAL A 148 16.90 -1.21 -5.09
C VAL A 148 15.36 -1.21 -5.07
N CYS A 149 14.74 -2.14 -4.34
CA CYS A 149 13.29 -2.15 -4.15
C CYS A 149 12.77 -0.93 -3.40
N ILE A 150 13.30 -0.63 -2.21
CA ILE A 150 12.88 0.52 -1.39
C ILE A 150 13.07 1.83 -2.14
N ASP A 151 14.20 1.98 -2.83
CA ASP A 151 14.53 3.18 -3.61
C ASP A 151 13.56 3.36 -4.79
N SER A 152 13.19 2.26 -5.47
CA SER A 152 12.15 2.27 -6.50
C SER A 152 10.78 2.62 -5.91
N PHE A 153 10.42 2.09 -4.74
CA PHE A 153 9.11 2.37 -4.13
C PHE A 153 9.00 3.83 -3.69
N SER A 154 10.07 4.39 -3.14
CA SER A 154 10.13 5.82 -2.80
C SER A 154 9.97 6.69 -4.05
N ARG A 155 10.68 6.35 -5.13
CA ARG A 155 10.57 7.07 -6.41
C ARG A 155 9.15 7.00 -6.98
N ASP A 156 8.58 5.80 -7.10
CA ASP A 156 7.23 5.61 -7.66
C ASP A 156 6.17 6.36 -6.82
N LEU A 157 6.33 6.37 -5.50
CA LEU A 157 5.46 7.15 -4.62
C LEU A 157 5.52 8.64 -4.98
N ARG A 158 6.72 9.23 -5.07
CA ARG A 158 6.89 10.68 -5.28
C ARG A 158 6.55 11.11 -6.71
N GLU A 159 7.00 10.36 -7.71
CA GLU A 159 6.91 10.76 -9.12
C GLU A 159 5.59 10.32 -9.77
N ILE A 160 5.06 9.16 -9.39
CA ILE A 160 3.82 8.60 -9.98
C ILE A 160 2.62 8.87 -9.08
N GLY A 161 2.81 9.01 -7.76
CA GLY A 161 1.72 9.22 -6.80
C GLY A 161 0.85 7.96 -6.60
N TYR A 162 1.39 6.79 -6.91
CA TYR A 162 0.70 5.51 -6.75
C TYR A 162 1.70 4.39 -6.45
N LEU A 163 1.32 3.50 -5.52
CA LEU A 163 2.04 2.27 -5.25
C LEU A 163 1.10 1.07 -5.27
N HIS A 164 1.57 -0.06 -5.80
CA HIS A 164 0.89 -1.33 -5.61
C HIS A 164 0.78 -1.67 -4.12
N ASN A 165 -0.32 -2.30 -3.68
CA ASN A 165 -0.57 -2.54 -2.25
C ASN A 165 0.57 -3.31 -1.55
N HIS A 166 1.17 -4.30 -2.20
CA HIS A 166 2.35 -4.99 -1.65
C HIS A 166 3.56 -4.05 -1.47
N MET A 167 3.82 -3.14 -2.42
CA MET A 167 4.89 -2.14 -2.29
C MET A 167 4.63 -1.23 -1.08
N ARG A 168 3.38 -0.81 -0.87
CA ARG A 168 2.98 -0.04 0.32
C ARG A 168 3.28 -0.79 1.60
N MET A 169 2.89 -2.07 1.68
CA MET A 169 3.11 -2.92 2.85
C MET A 169 4.62 -3.14 3.12
N TRP A 170 5.42 -3.40 2.09
CA TRP A 170 6.86 -3.60 2.24
C TRP A 170 7.58 -2.31 2.64
N LEU A 171 7.27 -1.19 1.99
CA LEU A 171 7.86 0.11 2.32
C LEU A 171 7.49 0.55 3.74
N ALA A 172 6.22 0.38 4.14
CA ALA A 172 5.77 0.65 5.49
C ALA A 172 6.49 -0.24 6.52
N ALA A 173 6.59 -1.55 6.25
CA ALA A 173 7.29 -2.47 7.14
C ALA A 173 8.77 -2.11 7.29
N TYR A 174 9.44 -1.74 6.20
CA TYR A 174 10.82 -1.26 6.23
C TYR A 174 10.98 0.00 7.10
N ILE A 175 10.12 1.00 6.91
CA ILE A 175 10.11 2.24 7.67
C ILE A 175 9.88 1.97 9.17
N VAL A 176 8.87 1.17 9.52
CA VAL A 176 8.54 0.93 10.92
C VAL A 176 9.56 0.01 11.59
N HIS A 177 9.88 -1.14 10.99
CA HIS A 177 10.57 -2.22 11.71
C HIS A 177 12.09 -2.21 11.51
N TRP A 178 12.58 -1.99 10.29
CA TRP A 178 14.03 -1.93 10.05
C TRP A 178 14.61 -0.57 10.41
N ARG A 179 13.84 0.50 10.18
CA ARG A 179 14.31 1.87 10.40
C ARG A 179 13.84 2.44 11.73
N ARG A 180 12.97 1.73 12.46
CA ARG A 180 12.43 2.15 13.77
C ARG A 180 11.89 3.57 13.71
N VAL A 181 11.00 3.82 12.76
CA VAL A 181 10.31 5.10 12.58
C VAL A 181 8.84 4.91 12.96
N ARG A 182 8.24 5.91 13.63
CA ARG A 182 6.83 5.89 13.97
C ARG A 182 5.96 5.75 12.72
N TRP A 183 4.92 4.94 12.78
CA TRP A 183 4.05 4.73 11.62
C TRP A 183 3.39 6.03 11.17
N GLN A 184 3.12 6.97 12.09
CA GLN A 184 2.56 8.29 11.80
C GLN A 184 3.44 9.09 10.83
N THR A 185 4.75 9.00 10.98
CA THR A 185 5.72 9.72 10.14
C THR A 185 5.67 9.21 8.70
N GLY A 186 5.71 7.88 8.52
CA GLY A 186 5.55 7.28 7.20
C GLY A 186 4.16 7.51 6.60
N ALA A 187 3.11 7.49 7.42
CA ALA A 187 1.73 7.74 7.01
C ALA A 187 1.54 9.18 6.48
N LYS A 188 2.13 10.19 7.14
CA LYS A 188 2.12 11.57 6.65
C LYS A 188 2.80 11.70 5.29
N TRP A 189 4.01 11.14 5.16
CA TRP A 189 4.75 11.15 3.90
C TRP A 189 3.97 10.45 2.76
N PHE A 190 3.27 9.35 3.05
CA PHE A 190 2.38 8.72 2.06
C PHE A 190 1.23 9.63 1.65
N LEU A 191 0.60 10.35 2.58
CA LEU A 191 -0.51 11.27 2.26
C LEU A 191 -0.05 12.48 1.44
N GLU A 192 1.21 12.90 1.57
CA GLU A 192 1.79 14.00 0.78
C GLU A 192 1.91 13.65 -0.71
N HIS A 193 2.13 12.37 -1.04
CA HIS A 193 2.45 11.93 -2.40
C HIS A 193 1.36 11.08 -3.07
N LEU A 194 0.58 10.30 -2.32
CA LEU A 194 -0.43 9.43 -2.89
C LEU A 194 -1.61 10.20 -3.47
N LEU A 195 -1.91 9.98 -4.75
CA LEU A 195 -3.15 10.46 -5.39
C LEU A 195 -4.40 9.82 -4.79
N ASP A 196 -4.26 8.64 -4.17
CA ASP A 196 -5.32 7.98 -3.41
C ASP A 196 -5.17 8.14 -1.89
N GLY A 197 -4.41 9.15 -1.46
CA GLY A 197 -4.16 9.48 -0.05
C GLY A 197 -5.46 9.73 0.73
N ASP A 198 -5.90 8.70 1.45
CA ASP A 198 -7.11 8.69 2.27
C ASP A 198 -6.71 8.43 3.74
N PRO A 199 -6.92 9.37 4.68
CA PRO A 199 -6.52 9.17 6.09
C PRO A 199 -7.08 7.89 6.70
N ALA A 200 -8.32 7.51 6.36
CA ALA A 200 -8.93 6.29 6.86
C ALA A 200 -8.15 5.04 6.43
N SER A 201 -8.04 4.82 5.12
CA SER A 201 -7.41 3.64 4.55
C SER A 201 -5.89 3.62 4.81
N ASN A 202 -5.25 4.79 4.72
CA ASN A 202 -3.82 4.95 4.94
C ASN A 202 -3.45 4.61 6.38
N ASN A 203 -4.01 5.33 7.35
CA ASN A 203 -3.58 5.20 8.75
C ASN A 203 -3.90 3.81 9.30
N MET A 204 -5.08 3.27 9.04
CA MET A 204 -5.42 1.93 9.53
C MET A 204 -4.54 0.83 8.91
N SER A 205 -4.09 1.00 7.66
CA SER A 205 -3.14 0.09 7.03
C SER A 205 -1.74 0.21 7.65
N TRP A 206 -1.29 1.43 7.94
CA TRP A 206 -0.02 1.68 8.64
C TRP A 206 -0.03 1.08 10.06
N GLN A 207 -1.12 1.25 10.79
CA GLN A 207 -1.30 0.65 12.12
C GLN A 207 -1.35 -0.87 12.09
N TRP A 208 -1.98 -1.45 11.06
CA TRP A 208 -1.95 -2.89 10.83
C TRP A 208 -0.52 -3.40 10.62
N VAL A 209 0.30 -2.68 9.84
CA VAL A 209 1.73 -3.02 9.64
C VAL A 209 2.54 -2.88 10.92
N ALA A 210 2.31 -1.80 11.66
CA ALA A 210 2.99 -1.46 12.90
C ALA A 210 2.58 -2.30 14.11
N SER A 211 1.52 -3.12 13.98
CA SER A 211 0.86 -3.89 15.04
C SER A 211 0.07 -3.10 16.08
N THR A 212 -0.15 -1.81 15.87
CA THR A 212 -1.04 -0.99 16.72
C THR A 212 -2.52 -1.15 16.35
N PHE A 213 -2.81 -1.94 15.31
CA PHE A 213 -4.16 -2.44 14.96
C PHE A 213 -4.07 -3.86 14.35
N SER A 214 -3.34 -4.76 15.01
CA SER A 214 -3.14 -6.15 14.58
C SER A 214 -2.55 -6.97 15.73
N HIS A 215 -2.74 -8.29 15.73
CA HIS A 215 -2.19 -9.20 16.73
C HIS A 215 -0.66 -9.38 16.66
N LYS A 216 -0.03 -9.04 15.53
CA LYS A 216 1.43 -9.11 15.34
C LYS A 216 1.91 -8.12 14.27
N PRO A 217 3.18 -7.70 14.29
CA PRO A 217 3.75 -6.84 13.26
C PRO A 217 3.79 -7.56 11.93
N TYR A 218 3.50 -6.83 10.86
CA TYR A 218 3.74 -7.32 9.51
C TYR A 218 5.17 -6.99 9.11
N TYR A 219 5.90 -7.99 8.65
CA TYR A 219 7.20 -7.88 8.04
C TYR A 219 7.29 -8.88 6.88
N PHE A 220 8.37 -8.80 6.09
CA PHE A 220 8.59 -9.62 4.91
C PHE A 220 10.07 -10.04 4.83
N ASN A 221 10.35 -11.08 4.07
CA ASN A 221 11.70 -11.48 3.72
C ASN A 221 11.97 -11.29 2.21
N ARG A 222 13.23 -11.42 1.79
CA ARG A 222 13.64 -11.28 0.39
C ARG A 222 12.87 -12.23 -0.53
N GLU A 223 12.71 -13.49 -0.14
CA GLU A 223 12.01 -14.49 -0.97
C GLU A 223 10.56 -14.10 -1.26
N ASN A 224 9.85 -13.54 -0.28
CA ASN A 224 8.50 -13.02 -0.47
C ASN A 224 8.49 -11.86 -1.48
N LEU A 225 9.40 -10.90 -1.31
CA LEU A 225 9.54 -9.77 -2.22
C LEU A 225 9.85 -10.27 -3.63
N GLU A 226 10.84 -11.14 -3.80
CA GLU A 226 11.21 -11.72 -5.10
C GLU A 226 10.06 -12.45 -5.76
N ARG A 227 9.33 -13.28 -5.01
CA ARG A 227 8.20 -14.04 -5.54
C ARG A 227 7.14 -13.12 -6.14
N TYR A 228 6.76 -12.06 -5.43
CA TYR A 228 5.67 -11.18 -5.85
C TYR A 228 6.11 -10.05 -6.79
N THR A 229 7.42 -9.84 -6.92
CA THR A 229 8.02 -8.90 -7.88
C THR A 229 8.64 -9.60 -9.09
N GLU A 230 8.51 -10.92 -9.18
CA GLU A 230 9.15 -11.75 -10.21
C GLU A 230 10.68 -11.53 -10.30
N GLY A 231 11.30 -11.18 -9.17
CA GLY A 231 12.75 -10.98 -9.04
C GLY A 231 13.29 -9.67 -9.65
N VAL A 232 12.43 -8.74 -10.06
CA VAL A 232 12.83 -7.48 -10.72
C VAL A 232 13.81 -6.65 -9.90
N TYR A 233 13.71 -6.68 -8.57
CA TYR A 233 14.54 -5.84 -7.70
C TYR A 233 15.78 -6.56 -7.15
N CYS A 234 15.60 -7.72 -6.50
CA CYS A 234 16.65 -8.29 -5.67
C CYS A 234 17.81 -8.89 -6.48
N ARG A 235 17.56 -9.54 -7.62
CA ARG A 235 18.60 -10.24 -8.40
C ARG A 235 19.71 -9.32 -8.91
N GLN A 236 19.41 -8.03 -9.08
CA GLN A 236 20.34 -7.01 -9.56
C GLN A 236 20.82 -6.09 -8.43
N CYS A 237 20.38 -6.35 -7.19
CA CYS A 237 20.71 -5.49 -6.06
C CYS A 237 22.15 -5.77 -5.59
N PRO A 238 22.98 -4.73 -5.38
CA PRO A 238 24.33 -4.91 -4.83
C PRO A 238 24.38 -5.56 -3.44
N LEU A 239 23.25 -5.56 -2.73
CA LEU A 239 23.10 -6.17 -1.41
C LEU A 239 22.60 -7.62 -1.47
N TYR A 240 22.47 -8.22 -2.65
CA TYR A 240 21.98 -9.61 -2.76
C TYR A 240 22.89 -10.56 -1.96
N GLY A 241 22.30 -11.38 -1.08
CA GLY A 241 23.03 -12.27 -0.17
C GLY A 241 23.51 -11.62 1.14
N SER A 242 23.44 -10.29 1.26
CA SER A 242 23.81 -9.54 2.47
C SER A 242 22.75 -8.51 2.89
N CYS A 243 21.58 -8.53 2.25
CA CYS A 243 20.49 -7.59 2.48
C CYS A 243 19.84 -7.82 3.85
N ASP A 244 19.30 -6.76 4.46
CA ASP A 244 18.59 -6.89 5.74
C ASP A 244 17.29 -7.72 5.65
N PHE A 245 16.84 -8.04 4.44
CA PHE A 245 15.67 -8.87 4.16
C PHE A 245 16.04 -10.36 4.00
N GLU A 246 17.33 -10.72 4.02
CA GLU A 246 17.78 -12.11 3.95
C GLU A 246 17.36 -12.89 5.19
N GLY A 247 17.11 -14.20 5.01
CA GLY A 247 16.77 -15.13 6.09
C GLY A 247 15.31 -15.59 6.10
N SER A 248 15.04 -16.56 6.98
CA SER A 248 13.69 -17.04 7.25
C SER A 248 12.86 -15.98 8.00
N TYR A 249 11.54 -16.20 8.09
CA TYR A 249 10.69 -15.33 8.91
C TYR A 249 11.09 -15.40 10.38
N GLU A 250 11.44 -16.59 10.88
CA GLU A 250 11.87 -16.81 12.25
C GLU A 250 13.17 -16.05 12.58
N GLU A 251 14.16 -16.09 11.68
CA GLU A 251 15.42 -15.35 11.84
C GLU A 251 15.23 -13.83 11.78
N LEU A 252 14.32 -13.36 10.92
CA LEU A 252 13.96 -11.94 10.86
C LEU A 252 13.18 -11.51 12.10
N GLU A 253 12.26 -12.33 12.60
CA GLU A 253 11.48 -12.04 13.81
C GLU A 253 12.40 -11.85 15.01
N GLN A 254 13.36 -12.76 15.21
CA GLN A 254 14.32 -12.68 16.31
C GLN A 254 15.21 -11.43 16.21
N ARG A 255 15.63 -11.04 14.99
CA ARG A 255 16.47 -9.85 14.78
C ARG A 255 15.69 -8.56 14.94
N LEU A 256 14.49 -8.48 14.36
CA LEU A 256 13.67 -7.28 14.37
C LEU A 256 13.03 -7.08 15.75
N PHE A 257 12.55 -8.14 16.38
CA PHE A 257 11.72 -8.09 17.59
C PHE A 257 12.26 -9.02 18.69
N PRO A 258 13.51 -8.83 19.16
CA PRO A 258 14.13 -9.72 20.14
C PRO A 258 13.40 -9.75 21.50
N LYS A 259 12.56 -8.74 21.79
CA LYS A 259 11.74 -8.63 23.00
C LYS A 259 10.25 -8.86 22.71
N GLY A 260 9.89 -9.24 21.48
CA GLY A 260 8.51 -9.44 21.06
C GLY A 260 7.98 -10.79 21.56
N GLU A 261 6.88 -10.76 22.31
CA GLU A 261 6.19 -11.97 22.76
C GLU A 261 5.03 -12.30 21.81
N PHE A 262 5.33 -12.95 20.69
CA PHE A 262 4.29 -13.39 19.76
C PHE A 262 3.79 -14.77 20.17
N SER A 263 2.63 -14.84 20.82
CA SER A 263 2.04 -16.14 21.16
C SER A 263 1.86 -16.99 19.91
N ASN A 264 2.37 -18.23 19.92
CA ASN A 264 2.13 -19.26 18.91
C ASN A 264 0.69 -19.81 19.03
N ASN A 265 -0.30 -18.93 19.17
CA ASN A 265 -1.69 -19.34 19.14
C ASN A 265 -2.04 -19.75 17.70
N ARG A 266 -2.09 -21.07 17.48
CA ARG A 266 -2.51 -21.78 16.26
C ARG A 266 -3.95 -21.44 15.77
N GLY A 267 -4.53 -20.32 16.21
CA GLY A 267 -5.89 -19.86 15.92
C GLY A 267 -5.99 -18.52 15.20
N SER A 268 -4.92 -17.73 15.06
CA SER A 268 -5.00 -16.52 14.23
C SER A 268 -4.87 -16.91 12.76
N GLN A 269 -6.01 -17.00 12.07
CA GLN A 269 -6.03 -17.22 10.63
C GLN A 269 -5.46 -15.98 9.94
N SER A 270 -4.14 -15.89 9.83
CA SER A 270 -3.50 -14.94 8.93
C SER A 270 -3.86 -15.34 7.50
N TRP A 271 -4.26 -14.35 6.71
CA TRP A 271 -4.67 -14.46 5.30
C TRP A 271 -3.53 -14.91 4.35
N GLN A 272 -2.47 -15.55 4.87
CA GLN A 272 -1.29 -16.02 4.15
C GLN A 272 -1.30 -17.54 3.88
N ARG A 273 -2.46 -18.20 3.81
CA ARG A 273 -2.49 -19.58 3.30
C ARG A 273 -2.30 -19.60 1.78
N GLY A 274 -1.04 -19.70 1.37
CA GLY A 274 -0.68 -20.34 0.10
C GLY A 274 -1.34 -21.71 0.00
N LYS A 275 -1.92 -22.00 -1.18
CA LYS A 275 -2.62 -23.25 -1.52
C LYS A 275 -1.88 -24.47 -0.96
N LYS A 276 -2.53 -25.23 -0.08
CA LYS A 276 -2.08 -26.59 0.30
C LYS A 276 -2.07 -27.46 -0.96
N GLY A 277 -0.96 -28.16 -1.18
CA GLY A 277 -0.71 -29.00 -2.34
C GLY A 277 -1.81 -30.05 -2.57
N ARG A 278 -2.10 -30.27 -3.85
CA ARG A 278 -2.85 -31.44 -4.33
C ARG A 278 -2.12 -32.69 -3.86
N ARG A 279 -2.76 -33.47 -2.97
CA ARG A 279 -2.39 -34.87 -2.76
C ARG A 279 -2.64 -35.60 -4.07
N VAL A 280 -1.56 -36.05 -4.71
CA VAL A 280 -1.60 -37.12 -5.70
C VAL A 280 -2.13 -38.36 -4.97
N ARG A 281 -3.24 -38.92 -5.44
CA ARG A 281 -3.63 -40.28 -5.09
C ARG A 281 -3.16 -41.18 -6.22
N SER A 282 -2.35 -42.16 -5.86
CA SER A 282 -2.08 -43.41 -6.57
C SER A 282 -3.38 -44.10 -6.98
#